data_AF-A0A6A3ST73-F1
#
_entry.id   AF-A0A6A3ST73-F1
#
_cell.length_a   1.000
_cell.length_b   1.000
_cell.length_c   1.000
_cell.angle_alpha   90.00
_cell.angle_beta   90.00
_cell.angle_gamma   90.00
#
_symmetry.space_group_name_H-M   'P 1'
#
loop_
_entity.id
_entity.type
_entity.pdbx_description
1 polymer ?
#
loop_
_entity_poly.entity_id
_entity_poly.type
_entity_poly.pdbx_seq_one_letter_code
_entity_poly.pdbx_strand_id
1 'polypeptide(L)'
;MPEDYQHVKWMPLQYVMLLERHVLETLALFEGHAMLNYGPVVNQALLAAEELRIPSEELPKFTNDGWCKPFLARNGYSVRRAHGEVDSVDLPVAMESGMPPRALVAKFDPCDVFNVDEAVYFIKAISRVSVGLRAAPALKMHKTRVTILVGSNATGTDKLSLFVLGKSQNPRWLPEKPEVTYRDIH
;
A
#
# COMPACT_ATOMS: atom_id res chain seq x y z
N MET A 1 -39.88 4.20 -0.68
CA MET A 1 -38.46 4.24 -0.26
C MET A 1 -37.75 3.10 -0.96
N PRO A 2 -36.63 3.30 -1.68
CA PRO A 2 -35.82 2.18 -2.16
C PRO A 2 -35.34 1.37 -0.95
N GLU A 3 -35.41 0.05 -1.02
CA GLU A 3 -35.19 -0.86 0.11
C GLU A 3 -33.73 -0.82 0.66
N ASP A 4 -32.81 -0.24 -0.10
CA ASP A 4 -31.35 -0.25 0.15
C ASP A 4 -30.83 0.80 1.16
N TYR A 5 -31.72 1.55 1.83
CA TYR A 5 -31.35 2.66 2.73
C TYR A 5 -31.64 2.39 4.22
N GLN A 6 -31.93 1.15 4.62
CA GLN A 6 -32.31 0.82 6.01
C GLN A 6 -31.18 1.08 7.05
N HIS A 7 -29.93 1.24 6.62
CA HIS A 7 -28.76 1.48 7.48
C HIS A 7 -28.33 2.95 7.61
N VAL A 8 -28.94 3.88 6.86
CA VAL A 8 -28.59 5.33 6.90
C VAL A 8 -29.65 6.08 7.70
N LYS A 9 -29.75 5.78 9.00
CA LYS A 9 -30.92 6.18 9.80
C LYS A 9 -30.99 7.67 10.20
N TRP A 10 -30.17 8.57 9.63
CA TRP A 10 -30.03 9.94 10.19
C TRP A 10 -29.74 11.08 9.19
N MET A 11 -29.86 10.87 7.87
CA MET A 11 -29.58 11.93 6.89
C MET A 11 -30.77 12.17 5.93
N PRO A 12 -31.18 13.42 5.68
CA PRO A 12 -32.15 13.76 4.63
C PRO A 12 -31.73 13.25 3.25
N LEU A 13 -32.68 12.69 2.50
CA LEU A 13 -32.44 12.04 1.19
C LEU A 13 -31.64 12.92 0.21
N GLN A 14 -31.92 14.23 0.18
CA GLN A 14 -31.22 15.18 -0.69
C GLN A 14 -29.71 15.25 -0.40
N TYR A 15 -29.31 15.21 0.87
CA TYR A 15 -27.91 15.26 1.27
C TYR A 15 -27.21 13.93 0.98
N VAL A 16 -27.90 12.81 1.19
CA VAL A 16 -27.39 11.49 0.82
C VAL A 16 -27.10 11.43 -0.68
N MET A 17 -28.04 11.88 -1.53
CA MET A 17 -27.88 11.86 -2.97
C MET A 17 -26.72 12.74 -3.46
N LEU A 18 -26.59 13.95 -2.92
CA LEU A 18 -25.51 14.88 -3.30
C LEU A 18 -24.14 14.37 -2.85
N LEU A 19 -24.05 13.88 -1.61
CA LEU A 19 -22.83 13.31 -1.05
C LEU A 19 -22.38 12.06 -1.82
N GLU A 20 -23.28 11.09 -2.01
CA GLU A 20 -22.96 9.86 -2.74
C GLU A 20 -22.56 10.16 -4.18
N ARG A 21 -23.26 11.08 -4.86
CA ARG A 21 -22.90 11.51 -6.21
C ARG A 21 -21.50 12.10 -6.28
N HIS A 22 -21.15 13.03 -5.39
CA HIS A 22 -19.83 13.65 -5.39
C HIS A 22 -18.72 12.62 -5.16
N VAL A 23 -18.92 11.71 -4.21
CA VAL A 23 -17.96 10.62 -3.95
C VAL A 23 -17.84 9.70 -5.16
N LEU A 24 -18.95 9.33 -5.81
CA LEU A 24 -18.92 8.46 -6.99
C LEU A 24 -18.25 9.12 -8.21
N GLU A 25 -18.53 10.39 -8.48
CA GLU A 25 -17.88 11.15 -9.56
C GLU A 25 -16.37 11.23 -9.32
N THR A 26 -15.97 11.49 -8.07
CA THR A 26 -14.57 11.53 -7.67
C THR A 26 -13.88 10.17 -7.81
N LEU A 27 -14.54 9.09 -7.35
CA LEU A 27 -14.02 7.73 -7.52
C LEU A 27 -13.83 7.36 -8.99
N ALA A 28 -14.78 7.73 -9.85
CA ALA A 28 -14.69 7.48 -11.29
C ALA A 28 -13.54 8.26 -11.95
N LEU A 29 -13.25 9.49 -11.50
CA LEU A 29 -12.10 10.27 -11.99
C LEU A 29 -10.77 9.63 -11.61
N PHE A 30 -10.67 9.09 -10.40
CA PHE A 30 -9.43 8.48 -9.90
C PHE A 30 -9.25 7.01 -10.30
N GLU A 31 -10.30 6.34 -10.78
CA GLU A 31 -10.21 4.97 -11.29
C GLU A 31 -9.16 4.89 -12.41
N GLY A 32 -8.17 3.99 -12.25
CA GLY A 32 -7.06 3.82 -13.20
C GLY A 32 -5.93 4.86 -13.11
N HIS A 33 -6.14 6.00 -12.44
CA HIS A 33 -5.15 7.07 -12.29
C HIS A 33 -4.51 7.10 -10.90
N ALA A 34 -5.18 6.54 -9.89
CA ALA A 34 -4.68 6.44 -8.52
C ALA A 34 -5.14 5.12 -7.86
N MET A 35 -4.34 4.60 -6.93
CA MET A 35 -4.79 3.48 -6.09
C MET A 35 -5.64 4.01 -4.94
N LEU A 36 -6.93 3.67 -4.96
CA LEU A 36 -7.91 4.06 -3.96
C LEU A 36 -8.06 2.96 -2.89
N ASN A 37 -7.91 3.24 -1.61
CA ASN A 37 -8.33 2.29 -0.56
C ASN A 37 -9.43 2.92 0.31
N TYR A 38 -9.92 2.23 1.34
CA TYR A 38 -11.02 2.74 2.16
C TYR A 38 -10.73 4.13 2.78
N GLY A 39 -9.48 4.42 3.13
CA GLY A 39 -9.07 5.69 3.75
C GLY A 39 -9.33 6.92 2.87
N PRO A 40 -8.78 7.00 1.64
CA PRO A 40 -9.10 8.05 0.69
C PRO A 40 -10.60 8.18 0.40
N VAL A 41 -11.36 7.08 0.31
CA VAL A 41 -12.82 7.17 0.09
C VAL A 41 -13.53 7.83 1.27
N VAL A 42 -13.15 7.49 2.51
CA VAL A 42 -13.67 8.12 3.72
C VAL A 42 -13.28 9.61 3.79
N ASN A 43 -12.04 9.96 3.46
CA ASN A 43 -11.60 11.35 3.43
C ASN A 43 -12.35 12.18 2.37
N GLN A 44 -12.60 11.61 1.18
CA GLN A 44 -13.42 12.26 0.16
C GLN A 44 -14.86 12.50 0.63
N ALA A 45 -15.45 11.52 1.33
CA ALA A 45 -16.78 11.69 1.90
C ALA A 45 -16.83 12.80 2.96
N LEU A 46 -15.79 12.93 3.79
CA LEU A 46 -15.66 14.00 4.77
C LEU A 46 -15.51 15.38 4.10
N LEU A 47 -14.66 15.51 3.08
CA LEU A 47 -14.47 16.75 2.34
C LEU A 47 -15.74 17.19 1.60
N ALA A 48 -16.42 16.24 0.95
CA ALA A 48 -17.69 16.49 0.28
C ALA A 48 -18.78 16.94 1.27
N ALA A 49 -18.83 16.34 2.47
CA ALA A 49 -19.74 16.75 3.52
C ALA A 49 -19.49 18.19 4.01
N GLU A 50 -18.22 18.58 4.15
CA GLU A 50 -17.81 19.94 4.50
C GLU A 50 -18.19 20.94 3.40
N GLU A 51 -17.91 20.61 2.13
CA GLU A 51 -18.23 21.44 0.97
C GLU A 51 -19.73 21.67 0.82
N LEU A 52 -20.53 20.61 1.03
CA LEU A 52 -22.00 20.66 1.00
C LEU A 52 -22.60 21.28 2.28
N ARG A 53 -21.77 21.64 3.26
CA ARG A 53 -22.18 22.22 4.56
C ARG A 53 -23.23 21.38 5.29
N ILE A 54 -23.08 20.06 5.24
CA ILE A 54 -23.98 19.14 5.93
C ILE A 54 -23.70 19.23 7.44
N PRO A 55 -24.72 19.46 8.29
CA PRO A 55 -24.53 19.50 9.74
C PRO A 55 -23.93 18.19 10.27
N SER A 56 -23.02 18.29 11.23
CA SER A 56 -22.29 17.12 11.74
C SER A 56 -23.20 16.08 12.41
N GLU A 57 -24.37 16.51 12.90
CA GLU A 57 -25.41 15.70 13.51
C GLU A 57 -26.15 14.82 12.49
N GLU A 58 -26.16 15.23 11.22
CA GLU A 58 -26.79 14.49 10.12
C GLU A 58 -25.81 13.55 9.41
N LEU A 59 -24.51 13.64 9.69
CA LEU A 59 -23.49 12.82 9.04
C LEU A 59 -23.52 11.37 9.56
N PRO A 60 -23.43 10.37 8.67
CA PRO A 60 -23.17 9.02 9.11
C PRO A 60 -21.76 8.95 9.69
N LYS A 61 -21.53 7.96 10.55
CA LYS A 61 -20.16 7.62 10.95
C LYS A 61 -19.41 7.06 9.74
N PHE A 62 -18.57 7.89 9.13
CA PHE A 62 -17.70 7.49 8.04
C PHE A 62 -16.56 6.58 8.55
N THR A 63 -16.86 5.30 8.67
CA THR A 63 -15.89 4.27 9.02
C THR A 63 -15.72 3.29 7.87
N ASN A 64 -14.55 2.63 7.83
CA ASN A 64 -14.25 1.61 6.83
C ASN A 64 -15.30 0.49 6.83
N ASP A 65 -15.62 -0.03 8.03
CA ASP A 65 -16.53 -1.17 8.19
C ASP A 65 -18.01 -0.80 8.18
N GLY A 66 -18.36 0.44 8.55
CA GLY A 66 -19.75 0.88 8.68
C GLY A 66 -20.33 1.45 7.38
N TRP A 67 -19.78 2.57 6.91
CA TRP A 67 -20.32 3.27 5.74
C TRP A 67 -19.60 2.88 4.45
N CYS A 68 -18.26 2.86 4.48
CA CYS A 68 -17.46 2.78 3.26
C CYS A 68 -17.63 1.44 2.53
N LYS A 69 -17.50 0.31 3.25
CA LYS A 69 -17.67 -1.03 2.65
C LYS A 69 -19.07 -1.23 2.03
N PRO A 70 -20.19 -0.99 2.74
CA PRO A 70 -21.52 -1.10 2.13
C PRO A 70 -21.77 -0.13 0.99
N PHE A 71 -21.31 1.13 1.11
CA PHE A 71 -21.42 2.13 0.04
C PHE A 71 -20.73 1.67 -1.25
N LEU A 72 -19.49 1.18 -1.14
CA LEU A 72 -18.75 0.66 -2.29
C LEU A 72 -19.44 -0.57 -2.90
N ALA A 73 -19.88 -1.51 -2.05
CA ALA A 73 -20.55 -2.72 -2.51
C ALA A 73 -21.87 -2.44 -3.26
N ARG A 74 -22.71 -1.53 -2.73
CA ARG A 74 -23.97 -1.12 -3.38
C ARG A 74 -23.73 -0.49 -4.75
N ASN A 75 -22.62 0.22 -4.92
CA ASN A 75 -22.27 0.88 -6.17
C ASN A 75 -21.37 0.03 -7.08
N GLY A 76 -21.23 -1.27 -6.80
CA GLY A 76 -20.48 -2.20 -7.66
C GLY A 76 -18.95 -2.11 -7.54
N TYR A 77 -18.43 -1.34 -6.58
CA TYR A 77 -17.00 -1.23 -6.33
C TYR A 77 -16.50 -2.36 -5.45
N SER A 78 -15.32 -2.88 -5.78
CA SER A 78 -14.65 -3.93 -5.02
C SER A 78 -13.19 -3.58 -4.76
N VAL A 79 -12.69 -4.03 -3.60
CA VAL A 79 -11.31 -3.82 -3.16
C VAL A 79 -10.47 -4.98 -3.69
N ARG A 80 -9.52 -4.69 -4.58
CA ARG A 80 -8.72 -5.72 -5.26
C ARG A 80 -7.24 -5.54 -4.94
N ARG A 81 -6.56 -6.64 -4.60
CA ARG A 81 -5.11 -6.65 -4.29
C ARG A 81 -4.32 -6.87 -5.57
N ALA A 82 -3.32 -6.03 -5.82
CA ALA A 82 -2.33 -6.30 -6.85
C ALA A 82 -1.37 -7.39 -6.33
N HIS A 83 -1.35 -8.55 -6.97
CA HIS A 83 -0.38 -9.61 -6.70
C HIS A 83 0.90 -9.32 -7.50
N GLY A 84 2.04 -9.34 -6.80
CA GLY A 84 3.39 -9.35 -7.39
C GLY A 84 4.09 -10.65 -7.00
N GLU A 85 4.99 -11.10 -7.88
CA GLU A 85 5.70 -12.39 -7.89
C GLU A 85 6.02 -12.99 -6.52
N VAL A 86 5.66 -14.26 -6.35
CA VAL A 86 6.11 -15.13 -5.27
C VAL A 86 7.38 -15.80 -5.77
N ASP A 87 8.53 -15.40 -5.24
CA ASP A 87 9.79 -16.07 -5.54
C ASP A 87 9.85 -17.38 -4.73
N SER A 88 9.92 -18.52 -5.43
CA SER A 88 9.97 -19.84 -4.82
C SER A 88 11.43 -20.23 -4.57
N VAL A 89 11.86 -20.20 -3.31
CA VAL A 89 13.21 -20.63 -2.92
C VAL A 89 13.22 -22.13 -2.58
N ASP A 90 14.19 -22.86 -3.13
CA ASP A 90 14.47 -24.25 -2.78
C ASP A 90 15.13 -24.32 -1.38
N LEU A 91 14.32 -24.59 -0.38
CA LEU A 91 14.69 -24.64 1.04
C LEU A 91 15.84 -25.64 1.34
N PRO A 92 15.81 -26.90 0.85
CA PRO A 92 16.92 -27.85 0.99
C PRO A 92 18.28 -27.30 0.52
N VAL A 93 18.33 -26.71 -0.68
CA VAL A 93 19.57 -26.17 -1.26
C VAL A 93 20.07 -24.97 -0.44
N ALA A 94 19.16 -24.10 -0.01
CA ALA A 94 19.50 -22.97 0.85
C ALA A 94 20.05 -23.43 2.22
N MET A 95 19.48 -24.49 2.81
CA MET A 95 19.95 -25.04 4.08
C MET A 95 21.36 -25.65 3.98
N GLU A 96 21.65 -26.38 2.91
CA GLU A 96 22.98 -26.97 2.68
C GLU A 96 24.05 -25.89 2.50
N SER A 97 23.75 -24.86 1.70
CA SER A 97 24.66 -23.71 1.49
C SER A 97 24.94 -22.89 2.76
N GLY A 98 24.02 -22.93 3.73
CA GLY A 98 24.12 -22.18 4.99
C GLY A 98 24.95 -22.85 6.09
N MET A 99 25.29 -24.14 5.97
CA MET A 99 26.03 -24.87 7.02
C MET A 99 27.48 -24.39 7.23
N PRO A 100 28.30 -24.17 6.17
CA PRO A 100 29.69 -23.75 6.37
C PRO A 100 29.87 -22.39 7.08
N PRO A 101 29.10 -21.33 6.74
CA PRO A 101 29.16 -20.06 7.48
C PRO A 101 28.71 -20.19 8.94
N ARG A 102 27.69 -21.00 9.22
CA ARG A 102 27.20 -21.22 10.60
C ARG A 102 28.26 -21.87 11.49
N ALA A 103 29.01 -22.84 10.98
CA ALA A 103 30.10 -23.47 11.72
C ALA A 103 31.25 -22.51 12.04
N LEU A 104 31.49 -21.50 11.18
CA LEU A 104 32.47 -20.45 11.43
C LEU A 104 31.97 -19.46 12.49
N VAL A 105 30.72 -19.01 12.37
CA VAL A 105 30.07 -18.07 13.29
C VAL A 105 29.95 -18.65 14.71
N ALA A 106 29.73 -19.96 14.83
CA ALA A 106 29.64 -20.66 16.13
C ALA A 106 30.93 -20.61 16.98
N LYS A 107 32.05 -20.14 16.41
CA LYS A 107 33.32 -19.96 17.14
C LYS A 107 33.40 -18.65 17.92
N PHE A 108 32.46 -17.73 17.69
CA PHE A 108 32.43 -16.40 18.30
C PHE A 108 31.36 -16.34 19.39
N ASP A 109 31.53 -15.42 20.34
CA ASP A 109 30.50 -15.17 21.34
C ASP A 109 29.24 -14.61 20.64
N PRO A 110 28.03 -15.11 20.94
CA PRO A 110 26.79 -14.60 20.35
C PRO A 110 26.57 -13.08 20.54
N CYS A 111 27.16 -12.46 21.56
CA CYS A 111 27.10 -11.02 21.77
C CYS A 111 27.94 -10.24 20.75
N ASP A 112 28.97 -10.87 20.18
CA ASP A 112 29.90 -10.30 19.19
C ASP A 112 29.53 -10.68 17.74
N VAL A 113 28.49 -11.50 17.56
CA VAL A 113 27.99 -11.91 16.25
C VAL A 113 26.83 -11.00 15.86
N PHE A 114 27.03 -10.15 14.85
CA PHE A 114 25.97 -9.29 14.34
C PHE A 114 25.37 -9.82 13.04
N ASN A 115 24.04 -9.86 12.99
CA ASN A 115 23.31 -10.01 11.73
C ASN A 115 22.95 -8.61 11.23
N VAL A 116 23.32 -8.32 9.99
CA VAL A 116 23.07 -7.01 9.35
C VAL A 116 22.45 -7.26 7.99
N ASP A 117 21.38 -6.53 7.69
CA ASP A 117 20.67 -6.66 6.42
C ASP A 117 20.16 -5.29 5.93
N GLU A 118 19.95 -5.19 4.61
CA GLU A 118 19.38 -4.01 3.97
C GLU A 118 17.85 -4.13 3.90
N ALA A 119 17.15 -3.29 4.66
CA ALA A 119 15.71 -3.17 4.54
C ALA A 119 15.35 -1.99 3.63
N VAL A 120 14.31 -2.17 2.81
CA VAL A 120 13.85 -1.15 1.86
C VAL A 120 12.52 -0.58 2.35
N TYR A 121 12.50 0.71 2.67
CA TYR A 121 11.29 1.44 3.05
C TYR A 121 10.77 2.26 1.87
N PHE A 122 9.59 1.93 1.35
CA PHE A 122 8.98 2.63 0.23
C PHE A 122 8.15 3.85 0.68
N ILE A 123 8.78 5.03 0.74
CA ILE A 123 8.14 6.27 1.20
C ILE A 123 6.92 6.65 0.37
N LYS A 124 6.99 6.41 -0.95
CA LYS A 124 5.92 6.76 -1.89
C LYS A 124 5.11 5.54 -2.34
N ALA A 125 5.26 4.39 -1.69
CA ALA A 125 4.41 3.25 -2.01
C ALA A 125 2.97 3.58 -1.64
N ILE A 126 2.11 3.59 -2.65
CA ILE A 126 0.66 3.64 -2.44
C ILE A 126 0.21 2.22 -2.04
N SER A 127 -0.88 2.14 -1.29
CA SER A 127 -1.60 0.90 -0.95
C SER A 127 -1.59 -0.13 -2.08
N ARG A 128 -1.25 -1.40 -1.81
CA ARG A 128 -1.28 -2.53 -2.78
C ARG A 128 -2.70 -2.92 -3.22
N VAL A 129 -3.69 -2.13 -2.86
CA VAL A 129 -5.09 -2.44 -2.97
C VAL A 129 -5.81 -1.21 -3.50
N SER A 130 -6.57 -1.40 -4.59
CA SER A 130 -7.37 -0.35 -5.22
C SER A 130 -8.87 -0.71 -5.24
N VAL A 131 -9.71 0.28 -4.97
CA VAL A 131 -11.16 0.30 -5.18
C VAL A 131 -11.39 0.60 -6.66
N GLY A 132 -12.17 -0.23 -7.35
CA GLY A 132 -12.54 -0.03 -8.75
C GLY A 132 -13.82 -0.77 -9.13
N LEU A 133 -14.48 -0.29 -10.18
CA LEU A 133 -15.63 -0.91 -10.84
C LEU A 133 -15.16 -2.05 -11.77
N ARG A 134 -14.02 -1.85 -12.44
CA ARG A 134 -13.39 -2.86 -13.30
C ARG A 134 -12.06 -3.31 -12.74
N ALA A 135 -11.53 -4.41 -13.28
CA ALA A 135 -10.14 -4.78 -13.04
C ALA A 135 -9.26 -3.66 -13.62
N ALA A 136 -8.72 -2.81 -12.74
CA ALA A 136 -7.76 -1.80 -13.15
C ALA A 136 -6.44 -2.47 -13.51
N PRO A 137 -5.73 -2.01 -14.56
CA PRO A 137 -4.36 -2.45 -14.81
C PRO A 137 -3.52 -2.21 -13.56
N ALA A 138 -2.53 -3.08 -13.32
CA ALA A 138 -1.64 -2.94 -12.17
C ALA A 138 -0.96 -1.56 -12.22
N LEU A 139 -1.41 -0.63 -11.38
CA LEU A 139 -0.81 0.69 -11.26
C LEU A 139 0.66 0.51 -10.87
N LYS A 140 1.57 1.02 -11.72
CA LYS A 140 3.01 0.90 -11.52
C LYS A 140 3.36 1.64 -10.23
N MET A 141 3.65 0.87 -9.17
CA MET A 141 3.98 1.44 -7.88
C MET A 141 5.18 2.37 -7.99
N HIS A 142 5.08 3.53 -7.35
CA HIS A 142 6.21 4.44 -7.24
C HIS A 142 7.27 3.83 -6.32
N LYS A 143 8.31 3.21 -6.91
CA LYS A 143 9.39 2.51 -6.19
C LYS A 143 10.39 3.45 -5.50
N THR A 144 10.00 4.70 -5.20
CA THR A 144 10.85 5.56 -4.37
C THR A 144 10.94 4.96 -2.99
N ARG A 145 12.19 4.66 -2.64
CA ARG A 145 12.56 3.91 -1.47
C ARG A 145 13.74 4.59 -0.80
N VAL A 146 13.76 4.48 0.51
CA VAL A 146 14.95 4.68 1.33
C VAL A 146 15.41 3.30 1.74
N THR A 147 16.67 3.00 1.45
CA THR A 147 17.29 1.79 1.97
C THR A 147 17.86 2.12 3.34
N ILE A 148 17.58 1.29 4.32
CA ILE A 148 18.11 1.38 5.67
C ILE A 148 18.92 0.12 5.95
N LEU A 149 20.10 0.29 6.53
CA LEU A 149 20.84 -0.81 7.11
C LEU A 149 20.31 -1.05 8.51
N VAL A 150 19.90 -2.28 8.78
CA VAL A 150 19.45 -2.71 10.11
C VAL A 150 20.32 -3.85 10.58
N GLY A 151 20.57 -3.93 11.89
CA GLY A 151 21.28 -5.07 12.43
C GLY A 151 21.21 -5.16 13.94
N SER A 152 21.44 -6.36 14.45
CA SER A 152 21.51 -6.66 15.87
C SER A 152 22.48 -7.79 16.13
N ASN A 153 22.99 -7.88 17.34
CA ASN A 153 23.74 -9.07 17.75
C ASN A 153 22.84 -10.31 17.82
N ALA A 154 23.44 -11.50 17.89
CA ALA A 154 22.71 -12.77 17.79
C ALA A 154 21.80 -13.03 19.01
N THR A 155 22.08 -12.39 20.14
CA THR A 155 21.23 -12.42 21.34
C THR A 155 20.11 -11.37 21.32
N GLY A 156 20.18 -10.37 20.43
CA GLY A 156 19.23 -9.27 20.31
C GLY A 156 19.36 -8.20 21.41
N THR A 157 20.38 -8.28 22.26
CA THR A 157 20.63 -7.32 23.35
C THR A 157 21.21 -6.00 22.84
N ASP A 158 21.94 -6.03 21.73
CA ASP A 158 22.53 -4.86 21.10
C ASP A 158 21.97 -4.69 19.67
N LYS A 159 21.58 -3.47 19.34
CA LYS A 159 21.00 -3.10 18.05
C LYS A 159 21.82 -1.98 17.44
N LEU A 160 22.21 -2.17 16.19
CA LEU A 160 22.88 -1.13 15.43
C LEU A 160 21.91 0.05 15.23
N SER A 161 22.46 1.25 15.30
CA SER A 161 21.72 2.46 14.93
C SER A 161 21.32 2.39 13.45
N LEU A 162 20.07 2.77 13.16
CA LEU A 162 19.56 2.78 11.78
C LEU A 162 20.43 3.67 10.91
N PHE A 163 21.03 3.08 9.88
CA PHE A 163 21.85 3.83 8.93
C PHE A 163 21.10 4.00 7.61
N VAL A 164 20.79 5.25 7.26
CA VAL A 164 20.10 5.57 6.01
C VAL A 164 21.11 5.54 4.88
N LEU A 165 20.94 4.58 3.97
CA LEU A 165 21.75 4.46 2.77
C LEU A 165 21.22 5.41 1.69
N GLY A 166 22.09 6.32 1.28
CA GLY A 166 21.82 7.23 0.17
C GLY A 166 21.89 6.55 -1.20
N LYS A 167 21.54 7.28 -2.24
CA LYS A 167 21.79 6.84 -3.62
C LYS A 167 23.31 6.78 -3.84
N SER A 168 23.81 5.70 -4.44
CA SER A 168 25.21 5.64 -4.85
C SER A 168 25.54 6.83 -5.76
N GLN A 169 26.66 7.50 -5.50
CA GLN A 169 27.15 8.58 -6.36
C GLN A 169 27.50 8.07 -7.75
N ASN A 170 28.01 6.84 -7.83
CA ASN A 170 28.34 6.14 -9.08
C ASN A 170 27.69 4.74 -9.07
N PRO A 171 26.47 4.60 -9.60
CA PRO A 171 25.87 3.27 -9.75
C PRO A 171 26.72 2.46 -10.74
N ARG A 172 27.24 1.30 -10.31
CA ARG A 172 27.84 0.31 -11.22
C ARG A 172 26.71 -0.37 -11.98
N TRP A 173 26.28 0.20 -13.10
CA TRP A 173 25.39 -0.47 -14.06
C TRP A 173 26.10 -0.60 -15.41
N LEU A 174 25.72 -1.64 -16.16
CA LEU A 174 26.37 -2.16 -17.36
C LEU A 174 26.88 -1.07 -18.34
N PRO A 175 28.00 -1.30 -19.05
CA PRO A 175 28.61 -0.34 -19.96
C PRO A 175 27.66 0.26 -21.02
N GLU A 176 26.58 -0.45 -21.35
CA GLU A 176 25.55 0.03 -22.28
C GLU A 176 24.14 -0.11 -21.70
N LYS A 177 23.36 0.96 -21.85
CA LYS A 177 21.93 0.98 -21.59
C LYS A 177 21.22 0.30 -22.78
N PRO A 178 20.49 -0.81 -22.61
CA PRO A 178 19.61 -1.26 -23.67
C PRO A 178 18.57 -0.17 -23.94
N GLU A 179 18.37 0.19 -25.22
CA GLU A 179 17.26 1.04 -25.63
C GLU A 179 15.95 0.35 -25.24
N VAL A 180 15.32 0.82 -24.17
CA VAL A 180 13.96 0.43 -23.82
C VAL A 180 13.03 1.39 -24.54
N THR A 181 12.59 1.01 -25.75
CA THR A 181 11.44 1.65 -26.39
C THR A 181 10.19 1.26 -25.61
N TYR A 182 9.65 2.19 -24.82
CA TYR A 182 8.28 2.08 -24.36
C TYR A 182 7.39 2.35 -25.58
N ARG A 183 6.67 1.34 -26.06
CA ARG A 183 5.55 1.60 -26.96
C ARG A 183 4.49 2.31 -26.14
N ASP A 184 4.22 3.58 -26.47
CA ASP A 184 3.02 4.26 -26.01
C ASP A 184 1.83 3.44 -26.52
N ILE A 185 1.09 2.85 -25.58
CA ILE A 185 -0.16 2.18 -25.88
C ILE A 185 -1.25 3.24 -25.68
N HIS A 186 -1.76 3.77 -26.79
CA HIS A 186 -2.96 4.60 -26.85
C HIS A 186 -4.20 3.84 -26.38
#